data_AF-A0A2X5SNT7-F1
#
_entry.id   AF-A0A2X5SNT7-F1
#
_cell.length_a   1.000
_cell.length_b   1.000
_cell.length_c   1.000
_cell.angle_alpha   90.00
_cell.angle_beta   90.00
_cell.angle_gamma   90.00
#
_symmetry.space_group_name_H-M   'P 1'
#
loop_
_entity.id
_entity.type
_entity.pdbx_description
1 polymer ?
#
loop_
_entity_poly.entity_id
_entity_poly.type
_entity_poly.pdbx_seq_one_letter_code
_entity_poly.pdbx_strand_id
1 'polypeptide(L)'
;MDAYDIPAADVCITEETIKKSRFITYLAHTEGSEAARSFVQQMRDKHPDARHHCWAWVAGAPDDSQQLGFSDDGEPSGTAGKPMLAQLMGSGVGEVTCVVVRYYGGIMLGTGGLVKAYGGGVRQGLQALSRRRKVPMQPFTLRCDYGQLTEIERMVERYLGKITHSEYQADVALRLALPHGSISEFEQHLSDFSRGALTLQRAE
;
A
#
# COMPACT_ATOMS: atom_id res chain seq x y z
N MET A 1 0.36 9.31 -10.77
CA MET A 1 1.04 8.82 -9.56
C MET A 1 2.34 8.17 -9.97
N ASP A 2 3.45 8.66 -9.43
CA ASP A 2 4.76 8.06 -9.65
C ASP A 2 4.91 6.76 -8.86
N ALA A 3 5.95 6.01 -9.18
CA ALA A 3 6.33 4.86 -8.38
C ALA A 3 6.55 5.26 -6.91
N TYR A 4 6.17 4.41 -5.97
CA TYR A 4 6.35 4.63 -4.53
C TYR A 4 6.86 3.38 -3.83
N ASP A 5 7.29 3.54 -2.58
CA ASP A 5 7.81 2.43 -1.79
C ASP A 5 6.68 1.74 -1.04
N ILE A 6 6.70 0.41 -1.04
CA ILE A 6 5.83 -0.44 -0.23
C ILE A 6 6.70 -1.38 0.62
N PRO A 7 6.17 -1.96 1.71
CA PRO A 7 6.88 -3.00 2.44
C PRO A 7 7.23 -4.19 1.52
N ALA A 8 8.45 -4.71 1.65
CA ALA A 8 8.94 -5.87 0.90
C ALA A 8 8.85 -7.19 1.69
N ALA A 9 8.79 -7.10 3.02
CA ALA A 9 8.59 -8.24 3.91
C ALA A 9 7.12 -8.33 4.31
N ASP A 10 6.64 -9.55 4.54
CA ASP A 10 5.25 -9.79 4.94
C ASP A 10 4.93 -9.10 6.26
N VAL A 11 5.82 -9.22 7.25
CA VAL A 11 5.69 -8.54 8.55
C VAL A 11 7.06 -8.17 9.12
N CYS A 12 7.22 -6.92 9.54
CA CYS A 12 8.33 -6.42 10.34
C CYS A 12 7.88 -6.22 11.79
N ILE A 13 8.67 -6.67 12.76
CA ILE A 13 8.32 -6.66 14.18
C ILE A 13 9.44 -5.97 14.96
N THR A 14 9.06 -5.02 15.80
CA THR A 14 9.95 -4.42 16.80
C THR A 14 9.28 -4.45 18.16
N GLU A 15 10.07 -4.54 19.23
CA GLU A 15 9.55 -4.56 20.60
C GLU A 15 10.34 -3.59 21.47
N GLU A 16 9.63 -2.86 22.32
CA GLU A 16 10.21 -1.97 23.30
C GLU A 16 9.49 -2.11 24.65
N THR A 17 10.25 -2.05 25.74
CA THR A 17 9.69 -2.01 27.10
C THR A 17 9.89 -0.63 27.72
N ILE A 18 8.80 0.06 28.04
CA ILE A 18 8.80 1.41 28.63
C ILE A 18 8.03 1.37 29.95
N LYS A 19 8.69 1.72 31.06
CA LYS A 19 8.10 1.70 32.41
C LYS A 19 7.35 0.37 32.69
N LYS A 20 8.02 -0.75 32.42
CA LYS A 20 7.49 -2.13 32.53
C LYS A 20 6.34 -2.48 31.58
N SER A 21 5.81 -1.52 30.81
CA SER A 21 4.82 -1.81 29.77
C SER A 21 5.55 -2.26 28.51
N ARG A 22 5.09 -3.36 27.91
CA ARG A 22 5.66 -3.91 26.68
C ARG A 22 4.84 -3.43 25.48
N PHE A 23 5.52 -2.87 24.49
CA PHE A 23 4.96 -2.39 23.23
C PHE A 23 5.55 -3.21 22.10
N ILE A 24 4.71 -3.92 21.37
CA ILE A 24 5.13 -4.73 20.22
C ILE A 24 4.54 -4.08 18.97
N THR A 25 5.41 -3.57 18.11
CA THR A 25 5.03 -2.90 16.87
C THR A 25 5.13 -3.89 15.73
N TYR A 26 4.02 -4.06 15.01
CA TYR A 26 3.91 -4.84 13.79
C TYR A 26 3.70 -3.89 12.62
N LEU A 27 4.45 -4.09 11.54
CA LEU A 27 4.28 -3.42 10.25
C LEU A 27 4.13 -4.48 9.17
N ALA A 28 3.14 -4.35 8.29
CA ALA A 28 2.90 -5.31 7.22
C ALA A 28 2.55 -4.61 5.90
N HIS A 29 2.86 -5.29 4.78
CA HIS A 29 2.32 -4.92 3.46
C HIS A 29 0.82 -5.25 3.44
N THR A 30 -0.01 -4.23 3.24
CA THR A 30 -1.46 -4.37 3.14
C THR A 30 -1.99 -3.44 2.05
N GLU A 31 -2.37 -4.04 0.93
CA GLU A 31 -2.97 -3.30 -0.19
C GLU A 31 -4.48 -3.11 0.06
N GLY A 32 -4.89 -1.86 0.23
CA GLY A 32 -6.28 -1.50 0.45
C GLY A 32 -6.78 -1.70 1.88
N SER A 33 -7.90 -1.05 2.20
CA SER A 33 -8.42 -1.00 3.57
C SER A 33 -8.93 -2.35 4.09
N GLU A 34 -9.30 -3.28 3.20
CA GLU A 34 -9.73 -4.63 3.57
C GLU A 34 -8.57 -5.46 4.11
N ALA A 35 -7.43 -5.47 3.40
CA ALA A 35 -6.21 -6.12 3.86
C ALA A 35 -5.72 -5.54 5.19
N ALA A 36 -5.79 -4.21 5.35
CA ALA A 36 -5.45 -3.52 6.59
C ALA A 36 -6.31 -4.00 7.77
N ARG A 37 -7.63 -4.08 7.61
CA ARG A 37 -8.56 -4.57 8.65
C ARG A 37 -8.32 -6.04 8.98
N SER A 38 -8.07 -6.88 7.97
CA SER A 38 -7.75 -8.29 8.16
C SER A 38 -6.49 -8.45 9.02
N PHE A 39 -5.44 -7.66 8.74
CA PHE A 39 -4.21 -7.69 9.51
C PHE A 39 -4.41 -7.24 10.96
N VAL A 40 -5.19 -6.18 11.19
CA VAL A 40 -5.55 -5.75 12.56
C VAL A 40 -6.24 -6.87 13.32
N GLN A 41 -7.21 -7.55 12.69
CA GLN A 41 -7.90 -8.66 13.33
C GLN A 41 -6.95 -9.82 13.65
N GLN A 42 -6.05 -10.17 12.73
CA GLN A 42 -5.02 -11.18 12.96
C GLN A 42 -4.16 -10.87 14.19
N MET A 43 -3.78 -9.60 14.39
CA MET A 43 -2.99 -9.20 15.56
C MET A 43 -3.79 -9.25 16.87
N ARG A 44 -5.10 -8.96 16.82
CA ARG A 44 -6.00 -9.13 17.97
C ARG A 44 -6.12 -10.59 18.37
N ASP A 45 -6.31 -11.47 17.39
CA ASP A 45 -6.43 -12.91 17.62
C ASP A 45 -5.12 -13.53 18.12
N LYS A 46 -3.97 -13.01 17.66
CA LYS A 46 -2.63 -13.42 18.11
C LYS A 46 -2.30 -12.97 19.55
N HIS A 47 -2.92 -11.88 20.01
CA HIS A 47 -2.65 -11.27 21.32
C HIS A 47 -3.95 -11.04 22.11
N PRO A 48 -4.70 -12.09 22.47
CA PRO A 48 -6.00 -11.95 23.13
C PRO A 48 -5.90 -11.33 24.53
N ASP A 49 -4.77 -11.53 25.21
CA ASP A 49 -4.53 -11.00 26.56
C ASP A 49 -4.06 -9.53 26.58
N ALA A 50 -3.79 -8.94 25.42
CA ALA A 50 -3.41 -7.54 25.34
C ALA A 50 -4.64 -6.65 25.47
N ARG A 51 -4.50 -5.54 26.19
CA ARG A 51 -5.63 -4.62 26.45
C ARG A 51 -5.88 -3.65 25.28
N HIS A 52 -4.83 -3.35 24.53
CA HIS A 52 -4.87 -2.37 23.46
C HIS A 52 -4.08 -2.88 22.24
N HIS A 53 -4.71 -2.79 21.08
CA HIS A 53 -4.20 -3.08 19.75
C HIS A 53 -4.37 -1.83 18.89
N CYS A 54 -3.73 -0.73 19.30
CA CYS A 54 -3.81 0.53 18.58
C CYS A 54 -3.23 0.35 17.18
N TRP A 55 -3.83 0.98 16.18
CA TRP A 55 -3.43 0.77 14.79
C TRP A 55 -3.47 2.06 13.98
N ALA A 56 -2.73 2.06 12.89
CA ALA A 56 -2.76 3.08 11.85
C ALA A 56 -2.37 2.47 10.51
N TRP A 57 -2.89 2.99 9.41
CA TRP A 57 -2.50 2.55 8.08
C TRP A 57 -2.49 3.68 7.06
N VAL A 58 -1.67 3.47 6.03
CA VAL A 58 -1.72 4.14 4.73
C VAL A 58 -1.98 3.02 3.73
N ALA A 59 -3.26 2.75 3.44
CA ALA A 59 -3.65 1.52 2.73
C ALA A 59 -3.55 1.65 1.19
N GLY A 60 -3.42 2.87 0.69
CA GLY A 60 -3.19 3.17 -0.72
C GLY A 60 -1.78 3.70 -0.96
N ALA A 61 -1.65 4.47 -2.04
CA ALA A 61 -0.44 5.24 -2.31
C ALA A 61 -0.17 6.25 -1.17
N PRO A 62 1.10 6.66 -0.95
CA PRO A 62 1.48 7.53 0.17
C PRO A 62 0.74 8.88 0.22
N ASP A 63 0.32 9.38 -0.94
CA ASP A 63 -0.39 10.63 -1.16
C ASP A 63 -1.92 10.46 -1.27
N ASP A 64 -2.43 9.23 -1.21
CA ASP A 64 -3.86 8.94 -1.23
C ASP A 64 -4.49 9.15 0.16
N SER A 65 -4.95 10.38 0.38
CA SER A 65 -5.63 10.79 1.61
C SER A 65 -6.93 10.02 1.91
N GLN A 66 -7.55 9.36 0.93
CA GLN A 66 -8.81 8.63 1.12
C GLN A 66 -8.61 7.28 1.79
N GLN A 67 -7.38 6.77 1.82
CA GLN A 67 -7.06 5.43 2.33
C GLN A 67 -6.23 5.47 3.63
N LEU A 68 -6.39 6.54 4.40
CA LEU A 68 -5.78 6.70 5.72
C LEU A 68 -6.74 6.21 6.82
N GLY A 69 -6.19 5.62 7.88
CA GLY A 69 -6.99 5.22 9.03
C GLY A 69 -6.14 5.06 10.28
N PHE A 70 -6.75 5.25 11.45
CA PHE A 70 -6.14 4.97 12.74
C PHE A 70 -7.18 4.71 13.84
N SER A 71 -6.74 4.10 14.94
CA SER A 71 -7.51 3.93 16.17
C SER A 71 -6.60 3.93 17.39
N ASP A 72 -7.09 4.56 18.47
CA ASP A 72 -6.45 4.51 19.79
C ASP A 72 -6.83 3.24 20.58
N ASP A 73 -7.82 2.46 20.14
CA ASP A 73 -8.26 1.19 20.76
C ASP A 73 -8.39 1.24 22.30
N GLY A 74 -9.04 2.30 22.81
CA GLY A 74 -9.26 2.48 24.25
C GLY A 74 -8.12 3.16 25.02
N GLU A 75 -7.00 3.48 24.37
CA GLU A 75 -6.06 4.48 24.90
C GLU A 75 -6.70 5.87 24.93
N PRO A 76 -6.17 6.83 25.72
CA PRO A 76 -6.63 8.21 25.69
C PRO A 76 -6.61 8.78 24.27
N SER A 77 -7.68 9.50 23.91
CA SER A 77 -7.89 10.01 22.55
C SER A 77 -6.68 10.80 22.03
N GLY A 78 -6.23 10.43 20.83
CA GLY A 78 -5.12 11.06 20.12
C GLY A 78 -3.73 10.73 20.65
N THR A 79 -3.60 9.75 21.56
CA THR A 79 -2.29 9.41 22.16
C THR A 79 -1.60 8.21 21.52
N ALA A 80 -2.28 7.42 20.68
CA ALA A 80 -1.73 6.24 20.03
C ALA A 80 -1.87 6.32 18.50
N GLY A 81 -3.09 6.24 17.98
CA GLY A 81 -3.36 6.11 16.54
C GLY A 81 -2.87 7.30 15.72
N LYS A 82 -3.11 8.54 16.17
CA LYS A 82 -2.67 9.75 15.45
C LYS A 82 -1.13 9.87 15.38
N PRO A 83 -0.36 9.68 16.48
CA PRO A 83 1.09 9.59 16.42
C PRO A 83 1.62 8.51 15.48
N MET A 84 0.98 7.32 15.45
CA MET A 84 1.36 6.24 14.56
C MET A 84 1.15 6.62 13.09
N LEU A 85 -0.03 7.15 12.75
CA LEU A 85 -0.35 7.58 11.39
C LEU A 85 0.61 8.65 10.88
N ALA A 86 0.97 9.62 11.74
CA ALA A 86 1.91 10.67 11.37
C ALA A 86 3.29 10.12 10.96
N GLN A 87 3.77 9.05 11.62
CA GLN A 87 5.02 8.39 11.24
C GLN A 87 4.90 7.65 9.91
N LEU A 88 3.78 6.96 9.67
CA LEU A 88 3.54 6.28 8.39
C LEU A 88 3.50 7.29 7.24
N MET A 89 2.71 8.37 7.37
CA MET A 89 2.62 9.42 6.35
C MET A 89 3.97 10.09 6.11
N GLY A 90 4.71 10.42 7.18
CA GLY A 90 6.03 11.04 7.08
C GLY A 90 7.10 10.12 6.47
N SER A 91 6.85 8.81 6.36
CA SER A 91 7.78 7.84 5.79
C SER A 91 7.75 7.77 4.26
N GLY A 92 6.67 8.24 3.63
CA GLY A 92 6.44 8.12 2.19
C GLY A 92 6.19 6.68 1.71
N VAL A 93 5.94 5.73 2.62
CA VAL A 93 5.63 4.33 2.30
C VAL A 93 4.12 4.15 2.17
N GLY A 94 3.68 3.54 1.07
CA GLY A 94 2.29 3.19 0.80
C GLY A 94 1.98 1.75 1.15
N GLU A 95 0.70 1.39 1.13
CA GLU A 95 0.20 0.03 1.39
C GLU A 95 0.76 -0.59 2.66
N VAL A 96 0.79 0.18 3.74
CA VAL A 96 1.38 -0.22 5.01
C VAL A 96 0.38 -0.07 6.14
N THR A 97 0.22 -1.15 6.91
CA THR A 97 -0.53 -1.13 8.17
C THR A 97 0.42 -1.35 9.33
N CYS A 98 0.19 -0.60 10.40
CA CYS A 98 0.85 -0.75 11.67
C CYS A 98 -0.14 -1.11 12.77
N VAL A 99 0.22 -2.09 13.61
CA VAL A 99 -0.48 -2.42 14.85
C VAL A 99 0.53 -2.40 15.99
N VAL A 100 0.25 -1.66 17.05
CA VAL A 100 1.03 -1.67 18.28
C VAL A 100 0.21 -2.36 19.37
N VAL A 101 0.70 -3.53 19.77
CA VAL A 101 0.11 -4.32 20.86
C VAL A 101 0.76 -3.88 22.17
N ARG A 102 -0.07 -3.49 23.14
CA ARG A 102 0.41 -3.04 24.46
C ARG A 102 0.01 -4.01 25.56
N TYR A 103 1.01 -4.44 26.33
CA TYR A 103 0.82 -5.09 27.63
C TYR A 103 1.16 -4.10 28.74
N TYR A 104 0.19 -3.82 29.62
CA TYR A 104 0.35 -2.85 30.70
C TYR A 104 1.27 -3.38 31.81
N GLY A 105 2.26 -2.58 32.20
CA GLY A 105 3.27 -2.95 33.20
C GLY A 105 3.03 -2.48 34.63
N GLY A 106 1.83 -1.98 34.96
CA GLY A 106 1.53 -1.46 36.30
C GLY A 106 1.97 -0.01 36.56
N ILE A 107 2.62 0.66 35.60
CA ILE A 107 3.08 2.06 35.73
C ILE A 107 2.47 2.90 34.61
N MET A 108 1.85 4.02 34.97
CA MET A 108 1.28 4.95 33.99
C MET A 108 2.38 5.75 33.27
N LEU A 109 2.24 5.91 31.95
CA LEU A 109 3.17 6.68 31.12
C LEU A 109 2.80 8.17 31.04
N GLY A 110 1.53 8.52 31.25
CA GLY A 110 0.98 9.84 30.92
C GLY A 110 0.80 10.04 29.40
N THR A 111 0.04 11.04 29.00
CA THR A 111 -0.32 11.28 27.58
C THR A 111 0.91 11.48 26.68
N GLY A 112 1.86 12.33 27.11
CA GLY A 112 3.10 12.55 26.37
C GLY A 112 4.01 11.32 26.29
N GLY A 113 3.95 10.44 27.30
CA GLY A 113 4.69 9.18 27.29
C GLY A 113 4.10 8.18 26.29
N LEU A 114 2.77 8.11 26.18
CA LEU A 114 2.09 7.26 25.20
C LEU A 114 2.37 7.72 23.77
N VAL A 115 2.24 9.02 23.50
CA VAL A 115 2.56 9.59 22.18
C VAL A 115 3.97 9.22 21.72
N LYS A 116 4.95 9.32 22.63
CA LYS A 116 6.34 8.93 22.35
C LYS A 116 6.51 7.42 22.16
N ALA A 117 5.84 6.60 22.96
CA ALA A 117 5.90 5.14 22.85
C ALA A 117 5.33 4.65 21.51
N TYR A 118 4.11 5.07 21.18
CA TYR A 118 3.44 4.64 19.95
C TYR A 118 4.13 5.18 18.70
N GLY A 119 4.38 6.49 18.62
CA GLY A 119 5.09 7.06 17.48
C GLY A 119 6.54 6.55 17.37
N GLY A 120 7.23 6.41 18.51
CA GLY A 120 8.59 5.87 18.56
C GLY A 120 8.68 4.43 18.05
N GLY A 121 7.75 3.56 18.47
CA GLY A 121 7.69 2.17 18.00
C GLY A 121 7.52 2.07 16.48
N VAL A 122 6.58 2.85 15.90
CA VAL A 122 6.39 2.89 14.44
C VAL A 122 7.64 3.38 13.73
N ARG A 123 8.29 4.43 14.25
CA ARG A 123 9.52 4.96 13.67
C ARG A 123 10.64 3.90 13.65
N GLN A 124 10.84 3.17 14.75
CA GLN A 124 11.82 2.10 14.83
C GLN A 124 11.49 0.97 13.84
N GLY A 125 10.22 0.59 13.76
CA GLY A 125 9.76 -0.41 12.79
C GLY A 125 10.03 0.02 11.35
N LEU A 126 9.73 1.27 10.99
CA LEU A 126 9.96 1.83 9.65
C LEU A 126 11.45 1.92 9.25
N GLN A 127 12.35 2.03 10.24
CA GLN A 127 13.79 1.99 10.03
C GLN A 127 14.29 0.56 9.75
N ALA A 128 13.69 -0.44 10.38
CA ALA A 128 14.00 -1.85 10.15
C ALA A 128 13.27 -2.44 8.92
N LEU A 129 12.23 -1.76 8.43
CA LEU A 129 11.38 -2.24 7.35
C LEU A 129 12.12 -2.28 6.00
N SER A 130 12.28 -3.47 5.44
CA SER A 130 12.70 -3.64 4.04
C SER A 130 11.63 -3.14 3.08
N ARG A 131 12.02 -2.39 2.05
CA ARG A 131 11.10 -1.75 1.10
C ARG A 131 11.38 -2.21 -0.34
N ARG A 132 10.33 -2.18 -1.16
CA ARG A 132 10.44 -2.37 -2.62
C ARG A 132 9.65 -1.30 -3.34
N ARG A 133 10.07 -0.98 -4.57
CA ARG A 133 9.40 0.00 -5.42
C ARG A 133 8.20 -0.62 -6.11
N LYS A 134 7.01 -0.03 -5.95
CA LYS A 134 5.80 -0.35 -6.70
C LYS A 134 5.58 0.71 -7.77
N VAL A 135 5.34 0.26 -9.00
CA VAL A 135 4.90 1.12 -10.10
C VAL A 135 3.39 0.97 -10.25
N PRO A 136 2.59 2.03 -10.05
CA PRO A 136 1.16 1.97 -10.26
C PRO A 136 0.82 1.64 -11.70
N MET A 137 0.09 0.54 -11.89
CA MET A 137 -0.36 0.08 -13.20
C MET A 137 -1.84 0.41 -13.35
N GLN A 138 -2.22 0.98 -14.48
CA GLN A 138 -3.61 1.26 -14.80
C GLN A 138 -4.11 0.25 -15.85
N PRO A 139 -5.24 -0.42 -15.62
CA PRO A 139 -5.78 -1.40 -16.54
C PRO A 139 -6.54 -0.73 -17.69
N PHE A 140 -6.41 -1.32 -18.87
CA PHE A 140 -7.04 -0.89 -20.11
C PHE A 140 -7.48 -2.10 -20.95
N THR A 141 -8.38 -1.84 -21.87
CA THR A 141 -8.72 -2.73 -22.97
C THR A 141 -8.35 -2.09 -24.31
N LEU A 142 -7.95 -2.93 -25.25
CA LEU A 142 -7.58 -2.54 -26.60
C LEU A 142 -8.05 -3.62 -27.57
N ARG A 143 -8.78 -3.23 -28.61
CA ARG A 143 -9.16 -4.14 -29.71
C ARG A 143 -8.32 -3.84 -30.93
N CYS A 144 -7.74 -4.86 -31.55
CA CYS A 144 -6.85 -4.72 -32.69
C CYS A 144 -6.95 -5.90 -33.65
N ASP A 145 -6.46 -5.72 -34.87
CA ASP A 145 -6.35 -6.79 -35.85
C ASP A 145 -5.10 -7.65 -35.60
N TYR A 146 -5.12 -8.90 -36.07
CA TYR A 146 -3.98 -9.83 -35.96
C TYR A 146 -2.68 -9.27 -36.56
N GLY A 147 -2.77 -8.46 -37.63
CA GLY A 147 -1.60 -7.82 -38.24
C GLY A 147 -0.95 -6.73 -37.38
N GLN A 148 -1.68 -6.20 -36.39
CA GLN A 148 -1.20 -5.15 -35.48
C GLN A 148 -0.68 -5.72 -34.16
N LEU A 149 -1.06 -6.95 -33.81
CA LEU A 149 -0.81 -7.56 -32.50
C LEU A 149 0.67 -7.53 -32.11
N THR A 150 1.57 -7.99 -32.98
CA THR A 150 2.99 -8.08 -32.68
C THR A 150 3.61 -6.72 -32.36
N GLU A 151 3.21 -5.66 -33.06
CA GLU A 151 3.73 -4.32 -32.79
C GLU A 151 3.15 -3.75 -31.49
N ILE A 152 1.88 -4.03 -31.21
CA ILE A 152 1.23 -3.66 -29.94
C ILE A 152 1.92 -4.35 -28.76
N GLU A 153 2.21 -5.65 -28.86
CA GLU A 153 2.95 -6.40 -27.82
C GLU A 153 4.31 -5.75 -27.54
N ARG A 154 5.08 -5.46 -28.59
CA ARG A 154 6.39 -4.79 -28.48
C ARG A 154 6.27 -3.39 -27.89
N MET A 155 5.22 -2.66 -28.23
CA MET A 155 4.96 -1.34 -27.67
C MET A 155 4.63 -1.44 -26.18
N VAL A 156 3.76 -2.37 -25.78
CA VAL A 156 3.42 -2.61 -24.37
C VAL A 156 4.69 -2.93 -23.57
N GLU A 157 5.55 -3.82 -24.06
CA GLU A 157 6.83 -4.13 -23.41
C GLU A 157 7.77 -2.92 -23.32
N ARG A 158 7.88 -2.12 -24.39
CA ARG A 158 8.72 -0.90 -24.41
C ARG A 158 8.36 0.08 -23.30
N TYR A 159 7.06 0.24 -23.04
CA TYR A 159 6.55 1.11 -21.98
C TYR A 159 6.41 0.40 -20.62
N LEU A 160 7.05 -0.77 -20.44
CA LEU A 160 7.00 -1.57 -19.21
C LEU A 160 5.57 -1.97 -18.80
N GLY A 161 4.66 -2.00 -19.76
CA GLY A 161 3.31 -2.50 -19.61
C GLY A 161 3.27 -4.02 -19.59
N LYS A 162 2.10 -4.55 -19.27
CA LYS A 162 1.83 -5.99 -19.24
C LYS A 162 0.51 -6.28 -19.92
N ILE A 163 0.47 -7.26 -20.81
CA ILE A 163 -0.78 -7.84 -21.28
C ILE A 163 -1.23 -8.85 -20.23
N THR A 164 -2.40 -8.61 -19.63
CA THR A 164 -2.97 -9.43 -18.56
C THR A 164 -3.92 -10.48 -19.10
N HIS A 165 -4.52 -10.24 -20.25
CA HIS A 165 -5.40 -11.19 -20.93
C HIS A 165 -5.45 -10.91 -22.44
N SER A 166 -5.62 -11.96 -23.22
CA SER A 166 -5.78 -11.89 -24.67
C SER A 166 -6.90 -12.83 -25.11
N GLU A 167 -7.84 -12.28 -25.86
CA GLU A 167 -8.96 -13.03 -26.44
C GLU A 167 -8.90 -12.92 -27.97
N TYR A 168 -8.88 -14.06 -28.64
CA TYR A 168 -8.70 -14.16 -30.09
C TYR A 168 -10.02 -14.60 -30.74
N GLN A 169 -10.69 -13.67 -31.43
CA GLN A 169 -11.93 -13.92 -32.16
C GLN A 169 -11.79 -13.42 -33.61
N ALA A 170 -12.81 -12.75 -34.14
CA ALA A 170 -12.72 -12.06 -35.43
C ALA A 170 -11.67 -10.94 -35.40
N ASP A 171 -11.59 -10.23 -34.26
CA ASP A 171 -10.52 -9.33 -33.86
C ASP A 171 -9.85 -9.83 -32.57
N VAL A 172 -8.74 -9.21 -32.19
CA VAL A 172 -8.03 -9.51 -30.94
C VAL A 172 -8.43 -8.49 -29.88
N ALA A 173 -8.95 -8.95 -28.75
CA ALA A 173 -9.24 -8.12 -27.59
C ALA A 173 -8.18 -8.35 -26.51
N LEU A 174 -7.43 -7.30 -26.20
CA LEU A 174 -6.39 -7.31 -25.19
C LEU A 174 -6.88 -6.61 -23.93
N ARG A 175 -6.59 -7.21 -22.77
CA ARG A 175 -6.53 -6.49 -21.50
C ARG A 175 -5.05 -6.27 -21.18
N LEU A 176 -4.71 -5.02 -20.90
CA LEU A 176 -3.33 -4.62 -20.64
C LEU A 176 -3.29 -3.67 -19.45
N ALA A 177 -2.17 -3.63 -18.76
CA ALA A 177 -1.90 -2.73 -17.67
C ALA A 177 -0.67 -1.90 -18.03
N LEU A 178 -0.78 -0.57 -17.96
CA LEU A 178 0.29 0.36 -18.29
C LEU A 178 0.73 1.13 -17.04
N PRO A 179 2.04 1.40 -16.87
CA PRO A 179 2.50 2.33 -15.86
C PRO A 179 1.79 3.68 -16.02
N HIS A 180 1.28 4.23 -14.92
CA HIS A 180 0.48 5.46 -14.99
C HIS A 180 1.25 6.63 -15.63
N GLY A 181 2.56 6.73 -15.38
CA GLY A 181 3.41 7.78 -15.95
C GLY A 181 3.65 7.67 -17.46
N SER A 182 3.40 6.52 -18.09
CA SER A 182 3.65 6.31 -19.53
C SER A 182 2.37 6.30 -20.38
N ILE A 183 1.19 6.47 -19.76
CA ILE A 183 -0.10 6.34 -20.47
C ILE A 183 -0.18 7.32 -21.65
N SER A 184 0.07 8.61 -21.42
CA SER A 184 -0.09 9.63 -22.46
C SER A 184 0.86 9.44 -23.63
N GLU A 185 2.11 9.03 -23.37
CA GLU A 185 3.08 8.72 -24.43
C GLU A 185 2.69 7.45 -25.19
N PHE A 186 2.19 6.43 -24.49
CA PHE A 186 1.70 5.21 -25.11
C PHE A 186 0.48 5.49 -26.00
N GLU A 187 -0.50 6.28 -25.53
CA GLU A 187 -1.68 6.69 -26.30
C GLU A 187 -1.29 7.42 -27.57
N GLN A 188 -0.32 8.34 -27.49
CA GLN A 188 0.19 9.07 -28.65
C GLN A 188 0.85 8.11 -29.66
N HIS A 189 1.73 7.23 -29.20
CA HIS A 189 2.42 6.27 -30.07
C HIS A 189 1.44 5.25 -30.71
N LEU A 190 0.44 4.78 -29.95
CA LEU A 190 -0.62 3.92 -30.47
C LEU A 190 -1.44 4.62 -31.56
N SER A 191 -1.77 5.90 -31.35
CA SER A 191 -2.47 6.71 -32.35
C SER A 191 -1.63 6.89 -33.62
N ASP A 192 -0.34 7.23 -33.49
CA ASP A 192 0.56 7.44 -34.63
C ASP A 192 0.76 6.15 -35.44
N PHE A 193 0.96 5.02 -34.76
CA PHE A 193 1.07 3.69 -35.37
C PHE A 193 -0.20 3.31 -36.14
N SER A 194 -1.37 3.55 -35.55
CA SER A 194 -2.66 3.15 -36.12
C SER A 194 -3.32 4.22 -37.01
N ARG A 195 -2.69 5.39 -37.18
CA ARG A 195 -3.30 6.57 -37.81
C ARG A 195 -4.63 6.96 -37.15
N GLY A 196 -4.72 6.81 -35.84
CA GLY A 196 -5.89 7.10 -35.02
C GLY A 196 -6.99 6.04 -35.04
N ALA A 197 -6.76 4.86 -35.65
CA ALA A 197 -7.76 3.79 -35.71
C ALA A 197 -7.89 3.00 -34.39
N LEU A 198 -6.84 2.99 -33.57
CA LEU A 198 -6.83 2.29 -32.29
C LEU A 198 -6.97 3.27 -31.13
N THR A 199 -7.74 2.87 -30.11
CA THR A 199 -7.95 3.69 -28.91
C THR A 199 -7.94 2.80 -27.67
N LEU A 200 -7.24 3.26 -26.64
CA LEU A 200 -7.27 2.65 -25.32
C LEU A 200 -8.59 2.97 -24.62
N GLN A 201 -9.23 1.95 -24.06
CA GLN A 201 -10.38 2.13 -23.18
C GLN A 201 -10.00 1.74 -21.76
N ARG A 202 -10.34 2.56 -20.76
CA ARG A 202 -10.08 2.20 -19.36
C ARG A 202 -10.89 0.95 -19.02
N ALA A 203 -10.23 -0.04 -18.43
CA ALA A 203 -10.93 -1.21 -17.91
C ALA A 203 -11.50 -0.87 -16.52
N GLU A 204 -12.73 -1.29 -16.26
CA GLU A 204 -13.34 -1.25 -14.93
C GLU A 204 -12.77 -2.34 -14.01
#